data_AF-A0A5N8ZBH3-F1
#
_entry.id   AF-A0A5N8ZBH3-F1
#
_cell.length_a   1.000
_cell.length_b   1.000
_cell.length_c   1.000
_cell.angle_alpha   90.00
_cell.angle_beta   90.00
_cell.angle_gamma   90.00
#
_symmetry.space_group_name_H-M   'P 1'
#
loop_
_entity.id
_entity.type
_entity.pdbx_description
1 polymer ?
#
loop_
_entity_poly.entity_id
_entity_poly.type
_entity_poly.pdbx_seq_one_letter_code
_entity_poly.pdbx_strand_id
1 'polypeptide(L)' 'MKPQDILQIIKNRRNTKQFSEKEVENSDINMILESAIWAPNHRNTEPWRFVVIPKSSPNKNHISNGLINVQES' A
#
# COMPACT_ATOMS: atom_id res chain seq x y z
N MET A 1 5.42 -19.39 13.10
CA MET A 1 5.51 -18.06 13.74
C MET A 1 4.69 -18.09 15.02
N LYS A 2 5.18 -17.52 16.11
CA LYS A 2 4.45 -17.47 17.37
C LYS A 2 3.48 -16.28 17.36
N PRO A 3 2.31 -16.33 18.02
CA PRO A 3 1.39 -15.19 18.08
C PRO A 3 2.05 -13.90 18.58
N GLN A 4 3.06 -14.02 19.46
CA GLN A 4 3.83 -12.89 19.99
C GLN A 4 4.58 -12.14 18.89
N ASP A 5 5.08 -12.85 17.87
CA ASP A 5 5.81 -12.25 16.74
C ASP A 5 4.88 -11.33 15.92
N ILE A 6 3.65 -11.79 15.64
CA ILE A 6 2.62 -11.00 14.95
C ILE A 6 2.23 -9.77 15.77
N LEU A 7 1.99 -9.93 17.08
CA LEU A 7 1.66 -8.81 17.95
C LEU A 7 2.77 -7.76 18.00
N GLN A 8 4.03 -8.18 17.98
CA GLN A 8 5.17 -7.27 17.93
C GLN A 8 5.23 -6.50 16.61
N ILE A 9 5.03 -7.17 15.47
CA ILE A 9 4.97 -6.52 14.14
C ILE A 9 3.88 -5.44 14.12
N ILE A 10 2.66 -5.78 14.58
CA ILE A 10 1.52 -4.85 14.60
C ILE A 10 1.83 -3.63 15.47
N LYS A 11 2.39 -3.84 16.68
CA LYS A 11 2.72 -2.75 17.62
C LYS A 11 3.84 -1.85 17.14
N ASN A 12 4.78 -2.38 16.35
CA ASN A 12 5.93 -1.63 15.85
C ASN A 12 5.65 -0.87 14.56
N ARG A 13 4.53 -1.13 13.86
CA ARG A 13 4.15 -0.40 12.65
C ARG A 13 4.02 1.11 12.93
N ARG A 14 4.56 1.94 12.05
CA ARG A 14 4.45 3.41 12.09
C ARG A 14 3.95 3.95 10.75
N ASN A 15 3.40 5.15 10.77
CA ASN A 15 3.12 5.90 9.55
C ASN A 15 4.41 6.61 9.12
N THR A 16 4.94 6.27 7.95
CA THR A 16 6.21 6.79 7.42
C THR A 16 5.92 7.77 6.29
N LYS A 17 6.56 8.95 6.33
CA LYS A 17 6.40 10.02 5.32
C LYS A 17 7.63 10.21 4.44
N GLN A 18 8.77 9.67 4.84
CA GLN A 18 10.04 9.74 4.10
C GLN A 18 10.42 8.33 3.65
N PHE A 19 10.57 8.16 2.34
CA PHE A 19 10.88 6.88 1.71
C PHE A 19 12.22 6.99 0.98
N SER A 20 12.94 5.88 0.86
CA SER A 20 14.18 5.84 0.10
C SER A 20 13.92 5.88 -1.42
N GLU A 21 15.01 6.08 -2.17
CA GLU A 21 15.00 5.99 -3.64
C GLU A 21 15.06 4.55 -4.17
N LYS A 22 15.14 3.56 -3.28
CA LYS A 22 15.22 2.17 -3.66
C LYS A 22 13.88 1.68 -4.24
N GLU A 23 13.93 1.08 -5.41
CA GLU A 23 12.78 0.39 -6.00
C GLU A 23 12.41 -0.85 -5.17
N VAL A 24 11.12 -1.17 -5.15
CA VAL A 24 10.58 -2.37 -4.50
C VAL A 24 10.41 -3.45 -5.56
N GLU A 25 10.83 -4.67 -5.26
CA GLU A 25 10.66 -5.80 -6.17
C GLU A 25 9.18 -6.09 -6.42
N ASN A 26 8.83 -6.42 -7.66
CA ASN A 26 7.45 -6.72 -8.03
C ASN A 26 6.89 -7.92 -7.24
N SER A 27 7.75 -8.87 -6.83
CA SER A 27 7.36 -9.99 -5.99
C SER A 27 6.84 -9.54 -4.63
N ASP A 28 7.48 -8.54 -4.02
CA ASP A 28 7.09 -8.02 -2.71
C ASP A 28 5.75 -7.28 -2.81
N ILE A 29 5.57 -6.49 -3.88
CA ILE A 29 4.29 -5.82 -4.17
C ILE A 29 3.17 -6.85 -4.38
N ASN A 30 3.40 -7.88 -5.19
CA ASN A 30 2.40 -8.92 -5.45
C ASN A 30 2.02 -9.68 -4.17
N MET A 31 3.00 -9.98 -3.31
CA MET A 31 2.74 -10.62 -2.02
C MET A 31 1.85 -9.75 -1.10
N ILE A 32 2.05 -8.43 -1.09
CA ILE A 32 1.21 -7.49 -0.33
C ILE A 32 -0.21 -7.45 -0.89
N LEU A 33 -0.35 -7.38 -2.22
CA LEU A 33 -1.66 -7.34 -2.87
C LEU A 33 -2.44 -8.64 -2.65
N GLU A 34 -1.79 -9.79 -2.78
CA GLU A 34 -2.37 -11.10 -2.47
C GLU A 34 -2.88 -11.11 -1.02
N SER A 35 -2.04 -10.66 -0.07
CA SER A 35 -2.44 -10.58 1.34
C SER A 35 -3.67 -9.68 1.57
N ALA A 36 -3.82 -8.61 0.78
CA ALA A 36 -4.97 -7.71 0.86
C ALA A 36 -6.27 -8.33 0.33
N ILE A 37 -6.19 -9.21 -0.68
CA ILE A 37 -7.34 -9.94 -1.24
C ILE A 37 -7.96 -10.87 -0.19
N TRP A 38 -7.16 -11.44 0.72
CA TRP A 38 -7.66 -12.32 1.77
C TRP A 38 -8.42 -11.60 2.91
N ALA A 39 -8.62 -10.28 2.82
CA ALA A 39 -9.43 -9.56 3.78
C ALA A 39 -10.92 -9.99 3.72
N PRO A 40 -11.58 -10.26 4.85
CA PRO A 40 -12.99 -10.63 4.84
C PRO A 40 -13.85 -9.47 4.33
N ASN A 41 -14.84 -9.78 3.49
CA ASN A 41 -15.77 -8.80 2.96
C ASN A 41 -17.20 -9.33 2.93
N HIS A 42 -18.17 -8.43 3.03
CA HIS A 42 -19.57 -8.80 3.01
C HIS A 42 -19.94 -9.39 1.64
N ARG A 43 -20.60 -10.55 1.64
CA ARG A 43 -21.03 -11.30 0.44
C ARG A 43 -19.91 -11.78 -0.50
N ASN A 44 -18.65 -11.78 -0.05
CA ASN A 44 -17.50 -12.25 -0.84
C ASN A 44 -17.42 -11.63 -2.25
N THR A 45 -17.77 -10.35 -2.37
CA THR A 45 -17.74 -9.62 -3.64
C THR A 45 -16.36 -9.10 -4.00
N GLU A 46 -15.41 -9.14 -3.07
CA GLU A 46 -14.03 -8.66 -3.25
C GLU A 46 -13.99 -7.26 -3.90
N PRO A 47 -14.65 -6.25 -3.30
CA PRO A 47 -14.94 -4.98 -3.97
C PRO A 47 -13.72 -4.04 -4.04
N TRP A 48 -12.51 -4.58 -3.98
CA TRP A 48 -11.27 -3.84 -4.08
C TRP A 48 -10.77 -3.82 -5.53
N ARG A 49 -10.14 -2.70 -5.90
CA ARG A 49 -9.34 -2.57 -7.12
C ARG A 49 -8.02 -1.94 -6.71
N PHE A 50 -6.94 -2.64 -7.00
CA PHE A 50 -5.59 -2.14 -6.73
C PHE A 50 -4.96 -1.70 -8.05
N VAL A 51 -4.41 -0.48 -8.06
CA VAL A 51 -3.64 0.07 -9.18
C VAL A 51 -2.24 0.37 -8.65
N VAL A 52 -1.24 -0.33 -9.20
CA VAL A 52 0.15 -0.13 -8.82
C VAL A 52 0.75 0.96 -9.70
N ILE A 53 1.35 1.97 -9.07
CA ILE A 53 2.01 3.08 -9.76
C ILE A 53 3.49 3.07 -9.34
N PRO A 54 4.39 2.59 -10.22
CA PRO A 54 5.81 2.58 -9.96
C PRO A 54 6.37 3.99 -9.74
N LYS A 55 7.51 4.09 -9.04
CA LYS A 55 8.16 5.37 -8.77
C LYS A 55 8.57 6.11 -10.05
N SER A 56 8.99 5.37 -11.06
CA SER A 56 9.36 5.85 -12.40
C SER A 56 8.17 6.29 -13.25
N SER A 57 6.92 6.04 -12.83
CA SER A 57 5.74 6.39 -13.63
C SER A 57 5.53 7.92 -13.67
N PRO A 58 5.34 8.53 -14.85
CA PRO A 58 5.04 9.96 -14.94
C PRO A 58 3.71 10.32 -14.25
N ASN A 59 2.78 9.36 -14.16
CA ASN A 59 1.49 9.55 -13.49
C ASN A 59 1.62 9.79 -11.99
N LYS A 60 2.72 9.37 -11.35
CA LYS A 60 2.94 9.60 -9.93
C LYS A 60 2.94 11.09 -9.59
N ASN A 61 3.59 11.92 -10.41
CA ASN A 61 3.66 13.36 -10.20
C ASN A 61 2.30 14.02 -10.46
N HIS A 62 1.61 13.59 -11.51
CA HIS A 62 0.25 14.08 -11.82
C HIS A 62 -0.72 13.82 -10.66
N ILE A 63 -0.70 12.62 -10.09
CA ILE A 63 -1.57 12.26 -8.96
C ILE A 63 -1.18 13.05 -7.70
N SER A 64 0.11 13.15 -7.40
CA SER A 64 0.59 13.91 -6.24
C SER A 64 0.13 15.38 -6.29
N ASN A 65 0.30 16.04 -7.43
CA ASN A 65 -0.14 17.42 -7.63
C ASN A 65 -1.66 17.56 -7.54
N GLY A 66 -2.41 16.61 -8.14
CA GLY A 66 -3.87 16.59 -8.05
C GLY A 66 -4.38 16.46 -6.61
N LEU A 67 -3.74 15.61 -5.79
CA LEU A 67 -4.10 15.43 -4.39
C LEU A 67 -3.84 16.69 -3.55
N ILE A 68 -2.74 17.40 -3.80
CA ILE A 68 -2.43 18.68 -3.12
C ILE A 68 -3.53 19.70 -3.41
N ASN A 69 -3.90 19.86 -4.68
CA ASN A 69 -4.94 20.83 -5.07
C ASN A 69 -6.29 20.55 -4.41
N VAL A 70 -6.67 19.26 -4.25
CA VAL A 70 -7.93 18.88 -3.58
C VAL A 70 -7.89 19.17 -2.07
N GLN A 71 -6.72 19.10 -1.43
CA GLN A 71 -6.59 19.39 0.01
C GLN A 71 -6.63 20.88 0.34
N GLU A 72 -6.28 21.74 -0.61
CA GLU A 72 -6.25 23.20 -0.46
C GLU A 72 -7.57 23.88 -0.86
N SER A 73 -8.55 23.11 -1.33
CA SER A 73 -9.90 23.55 -1.71
C SER A 73 -10.89 23.41 -0.55
#